data_AF-A0A523Y643-F1
#
_entry.id   AF-A0A523Y643-F1
#
_cell.length_a   1.000
_cell.length_b   1.000
_cell.length_c   1.000
_cell.angle_alpha   90.00
_cell.angle_beta   90.00
_cell.angle_gamma   90.00
#
_symmetry.space_group_name_H-M   'P 1'
#
loop_
_entity.id
_entity.type
_entity.pdbx_description
1 polymer ?
#
loop_
_entity_poly.entity_id
_entity_poly.type
_entity_poly.pdbx_seq_one_letter_code
_entity_poly.pdbx_strand_id
1 'polypeptide(L)'
;MKVLLTNDDGIYAPGLFSLYQALKSDYDLTVVAPESEMSAVGHAITLTSPLRVQEVQRNGSTYGYAVTGTPADCVKIAVQELLERPPDIILSGINPGANIGVNLLYSGTVSAATEGAFLGVRSAAISLNARKNPDFGFAAQFSKEIIRFMIESGLRDGTALNVNIPALPKEEIAGVCFTRQGTSRFEEYFERRSDPR
;
A
#
# COMPACT_ATOMS: atom_id res chain seq x y z
N MET A 1 13.33 -9.80 -10.46
CA MET A 1 13.04 -8.42 -10.03
C MET A 1 12.54 -8.48 -8.60
N LYS A 2 13.11 -7.66 -7.72
CA LYS A 2 12.75 -7.58 -6.29
C LYS A 2 11.59 -6.60 -6.11
N VAL A 3 10.51 -7.05 -5.48
CA VAL A 3 9.34 -6.22 -5.20
C VAL A 3 9.07 -6.23 -3.71
N LEU A 4 9.03 -5.03 -3.11
CA LEU A 4 8.61 -4.85 -1.73
C LEU A 4 7.09 -4.63 -1.69
N LEU A 5 6.40 -5.39 -0.85
CA LEU A 5 4.98 -5.23 -0.58
C LEU A 5 4.79 -4.66 0.83
N THR A 6 3.91 -3.67 0.96
CA THR A 6 3.52 -3.05 2.22
C THR A 6 2.05 -2.62 2.17
N ASN A 7 1.51 -2.07 3.26
CA ASN A 7 0.18 -1.48 3.33
C ASN A 7 0.03 -0.64 4.63
N ASP A 8 -1.19 -0.14 4.86
CA ASP A 8 -1.63 0.45 6.12
C ASP A 8 -2.65 -0.38 6.91
N ASP A 9 -3.26 -1.41 6.31
CA ASP A 9 -4.16 -2.33 7.05
C ASP A 9 -3.42 -3.35 7.94
N GLY A 10 -2.09 -3.42 7.82
CA GLY A 10 -1.21 -4.31 8.56
C GLY A 10 -0.87 -5.63 7.87
N ILE A 11 0.12 -6.34 8.43
CA ILE A 11 0.77 -7.53 7.83
C ILE A 11 -0.20 -8.69 7.58
N TYR A 12 -1.26 -8.81 8.38
CA TYR A 12 -2.25 -9.89 8.28
C TYR A 12 -3.41 -9.56 7.34
N ALA A 13 -3.42 -8.37 6.74
CA ALA A 13 -4.55 -7.91 5.95
C ALA A 13 -4.81 -8.80 4.72
N PRO A 14 -6.09 -9.05 4.39
CA PRO A 14 -6.45 -9.86 3.23
C PRO A 14 -6.00 -9.23 1.91
N GLY A 15 -6.07 -7.90 1.78
CA GLY A 15 -5.65 -7.20 0.56
C GLY A 15 -4.15 -7.34 0.26
N LEU A 16 -3.30 -7.22 1.29
CA LEU A 16 -1.86 -7.45 1.18
C LEU A 16 -1.54 -8.91 0.84
N PHE A 17 -2.25 -9.86 1.47
CA PHE A 17 -2.07 -11.27 1.16
C PHE A 17 -2.51 -11.63 -0.27
N SER A 18 -3.63 -11.09 -0.74
CA SER A 18 -4.09 -11.26 -2.12
C SER A 18 -3.06 -10.72 -3.12
N LEU A 19 -2.47 -9.56 -2.84
CA LEU A 19 -1.40 -8.98 -3.63
C LEU A 19 -0.17 -9.90 -3.68
N TYR A 20 0.28 -10.38 -2.51
CA TYR A 20 1.37 -11.36 -2.42
C TYR A 20 1.08 -12.63 -3.24
N GLN A 21 -0.11 -13.22 -3.10
CA GLN A 21 -0.49 -14.44 -3.81
C GLN A 21 -0.49 -14.27 -5.32
N ALA A 22 -0.93 -13.11 -5.82
CA ALA A 22 -0.95 -12.83 -7.25
C ALA A 22 0.47 -12.70 -7.84
N LEU A 23 1.43 -12.19 -7.06
CA LEU A 23 2.76 -11.81 -7.54
C LEU A 23 3.87 -12.83 -7.25
N LYS A 24 3.69 -13.72 -6.26
CA LYS A 24 4.76 -14.60 -5.75
C LYS A 24 5.37 -15.58 -6.78
N SER A 25 4.67 -15.87 -7.88
CA SER A 25 5.19 -16.75 -8.94
C SER A 25 6.13 -16.05 -9.90
N ASP A 26 6.04 -14.71 -9.98
CA ASP A 26 6.65 -13.93 -11.06
C ASP A 26 7.79 -13.03 -10.54
N TYR A 27 7.79 -12.75 -9.23
CA TYR A 27 8.69 -11.78 -8.60
C TYR A 27 9.33 -12.32 -7.33
N ASP A 28 10.51 -11.79 -7.01
CA ASP A 28 11.18 -12.00 -5.72
C ASP A 28 10.54 -11.03 -4.71
N LEU A 29 9.67 -11.54 -3.85
CA LEU A 29 8.83 -10.73 -2.97
C LEU A 29 9.40 -10.64 -1.56
N THR A 30 9.41 -9.43 -1.01
CA THR A 30 9.53 -9.22 0.44
C THR A 30 8.32 -8.46 0.93
N VAL A 31 7.73 -8.88 2.05
CA VAL A 31 6.59 -8.19 2.67
C VAL A 31 7.08 -7.53 3.95
N VAL A 32 6.90 -6.22 4.08
CA VAL A 32 7.17 -5.47 5.30
C VAL A 32 6.00 -4.53 5.55
N ALA A 33 5.27 -4.71 6.64
CA ALA A 33 4.04 -3.97 6.91
C ALA A 33 3.86 -3.72 8.41
N PRO A 34 2.98 -2.78 8.79
CA PRO A 34 2.65 -2.54 10.18
C PRO A 34 2.13 -3.81 10.88
N GLU A 35 2.41 -3.96 12.17
CA GLU A 35 1.88 -5.08 12.95
C GLU A 35 0.35 -5.02 13.12
N SER A 36 -0.22 -3.82 13.07
CA SER A 36 -1.64 -3.52 13.29
C SER A 36 -2.16 -2.51 12.26
N GLU A 37 -3.47 -2.31 12.21
CA GLU A 37 -4.10 -1.33 11.31
C GLU A 37 -3.65 0.09 11.65
N MET A 38 -3.21 0.82 10.63
CA MET A 38 -2.69 2.19 10.67
C MET A 38 -3.46 3.08 9.67
N SER A 39 -4.76 2.85 9.51
CA SER A 39 -5.64 3.69 8.71
C SER A 39 -5.61 5.15 9.21
N ALA A 40 -5.62 6.11 8.28
CA ALA A 40 -5.64 7.56 8.55
C ALA A 40 -4.40 8.15 9.27
N VAL A 41 -3.26 7.46 9.29
CA VAL A 41 -2.01 7.99 9.89
C VAL A 41 -1.29 9.02 9.00
N GLY A 42 -1.69 9.17 7.74
CA GLY A 42 -0.98 10.02 6.76
C GLY A 42 0.47 9.58 6.56
N HIS A 43 1.36 10.55 6.34
CA HIS A 43 2.80 10.33 6.17
C HIS A 43 3.56 10.51 7.49
N ALA A 44 3.02 9.96 8.57
CA ALA A 44 3.70 9.94 9.86
C ALA A 44 4.95 9.04 9.81
N ILE A 45 5.92 9.33 10.69
CA ILE A 45 7.10 8.51 10.95
C ILE A 45 7.34 8.41 12.45
N THR A 46 7.93 7.32 12.90
CA THR A 46 8.19 7.06 14.33
C THR A 46 9.59 7.56 14.72
N LEU A 47 9.66 8.61 15.53
CA LEU A 47 10.94 9.21 15.97
C LEU A 47 11.22 9.04 17.47
N THR A 48 10.17 8.91 18.28
CA THR A 48 10.25 8.98 19.75
C THR A 48 10.36 7.62 20.42
N SER A 49 10.19 6.53 19.67
CA SER A 49 10.19 5.15 20.16
C SER A 49 10.99 4.26 19.22
N PRO A 50 11.68 3.21 19.74
CA PRO A 50 12.35 2.24 18.88
C PRO A 50 11.35 1.50 17.99
N LEU A 51 11.70 1.35 16.71
CA LEU A 51 11.02 0.41 15.81
C LEU A 51 11.43 -1.02 16.15
N ARG A 52 10.47 -1.93 16.21
CA ARG A 52 10.69 -3.37 16.37
C ARG A 52 10.24 -4.07 15.10
N VAL A 53 11.02 -5.07 14.69
CA VAL A 53 10.74 -5.91 13.54
C VAL A 53 10.55 -7.34 14.02
N GLN A 54 9.48 -7.98 13.59
CA GLN A 54 9.19 -9.38 13.89
C GLN A 54 8.97 -10.15 12.58
N GLU A 55 9.65 -11.29 12.44
CA GLU A 55 9.37 -12.21 11.33
C GLU A 55 7.99 -12.85 11.51
N VAL A 56 7.18 -12.79 10.45
CA VAL A 56 5.86 -13.41 10.36
C VAL A 56 5.97 -14.62 9.45
N GLN A 57 5.53 -15.77 9.96
CA GLN A 57 5.45 -17.00 9.19
C GLN A 57 4.01 -17.29 8.74
N ARG A 58 3.87 -17.89 7.56
CA ARG A 58 2.60 -18.37 7.05
C ARG A 58 2.81 -19.69 6.32
N ASN A 59 1.99 -20.69 6.64
CA ASN A 59 2.10 -22.05 6.10
C ASN A 59 3.50 -22.69 6.29
N GLY A 60 4.15 -22.41 7.43
CA GLY A 60 5.46 -22.97 7.76
C GLY A 60 6.64 -22.37 7.00
N SER A 61 6.47 -21.21 6.35
CA SER A 61 7.53 -20.46 5.69
C SER A 61 7.45 -18.98 6.03
N THR A 62 8.58 -18.29 5.97
CA THR A 62 8.65 -16.84 6.17
C THR A 62 7.76 -16.13 5.15
N TYR A 63 6.79 -15.38 5.65
CA TYR A 63 5.87 -14.58 4.84
C TYR A 63 6.36 -13.13 4.70
N GLY A 64 6.92 -12.57 5.77
CA GLY A 64 7.42 -11.20 5.79
C GLY A 64 7.76 -10.72 7.19
N TYR A 65 7.78 -9.41 7.36
CA TYR A 65 8.15 -8.74 8.60
C TYR A 65 7.06 -7.77 9.05
N ALA A 66 6.63 -7.92 10.30
CA ALA A 66 5.76 -6.97 10.99
C ALA A 66 6.62 -5.90 11.67
N VAL A 67 6.21 -4.64 11.58
CA VAL A 67 6.92 -3.51 12.17
C VAL A 67 6.02 -2.75 13.15
N THR A 68 6.53 -2.41 14.33
CA THR A 68 5.86 -1.51 15.29
C THR A 68 6.01 -0.05 14.85
N GLY A 69 5.49 0.29 13.68
CA GLY A 69 5.67 1.60 13.05
C GLY A 69 4.61 1.89 11.99
N THR A 70 4.76 3.05 11.37
CA THR A 70 3.87 3.49 10.29
C THR A 70 4.19 2.79 8.96
N PRO A 71 3.32 2.90 7.95
CA PRO A 71 3.61 2.41 6.59
C PRO A 71 4.90 3.01 6.00
N ALA A 72 5.18 4.30 6.28
CA ALA A 72 6.43 4.94 5.85
C ALA A 72 7.65 4.35 6.58
N ASP A 73 7.54 4.09 7.89
CA ASP A 73 8.61 3.42 8.66
C ASP A 73 8.89 2.02 8.09
N CYS A 74 7.85 1.27 7.70
CA CYS A 74 7.99 -0.05 7.07
C CYS A 74 8.82 0.02 5.79
N VAL A 75 8.57 1.01 4.93
CA VAL A 75 9.35 1.21 3.71
C VAL A 75 10.79 1.59 4.03
N LYS A 76 11.00 2.56 4.94
CA LYS A 76 12.34 3.00 5.32
C LYS A 76 13.18 1.86 5.88
N ILE A 77 12.66 1.12 6.85
CA ILE A 77 13.42 0.03 7.49
C ILE A 77 13.66 -1.13 6.51
N ALA A 78 12.72 -1.40 5.61
CA ALA A 78 12.90 -2.41 4.56
C ALA A 78 14.07 -2.06 3.65
N VAL A 79 14.09 -0.82 3.13
CA VAL A 79 15.10 -0.38 2.15
C VAL A 79 16.47 -0.16 2.78
N GLN A 80 16.52 0.35 4.01
CA GLN A 80 17.78 0.77 4.65
C GLN A 80 18.46 -0.37 5.42
N GLU A 81 17.72 -1.32 5.99
CA GLU A 81 18.26 -2.29 6.95
C GLU A 81 17.88 -3.75 6.67
N LEU A 82 16.63 -4.05 6.28
CA LEU A 82 16.19 -5.45 6.14
C LEU A 82 16.61 -6.08 4.81
N LEU A 83 16.63 -5.31 3.73
CA LEU A 83 16.99 -5.80 2.41
C LEU A 83 18.48 -5.59 2.14
N GLU A 84 19.17 -6.63 1.65
CA GLU A 84 20.59 -6.54 1.25
C GLU A 84 20.85 -5.49 0.15
N ARG A 85 19.84 -5.19 -0.65
CA ARG A 85 19.84 -4.13 -1.66
C ARG A 85 18.44 -3.56 -1.82
N PRO A 86 18.29 -2.29 -2.26
CA PRO A 86 16.99 -1.70 -2.52
C PRO A 86 16.14 -2.56 -3.48
N PRO A 87 14.81 -2.59 -3.29
CA PRO A 87 13.91 -3.26 -4.22
C PRO A 87 13.83 -2.48 -5.54
N ASP A 88 13.44 -3.16 -6.62
CA ASP A 88 13.24 -2.52 -7.93
C ASP A 88 11.90 -1.74 -7.94
N ILE A 89 10.91 -2.25 -7.21
CA ILE A 89 9.54 -1.71 -7.12
C ILE A 89 9.01 -1.83 -5.70
N ILE A 90 8.20 -0.86 -5.28
CA ILE A 90 7.39 -0.92 -4.06
C ILE A 90 5.91 -0.86 -4.43
N LEU A 91 5.12 -1.81 -3.91
CA LEU A 91 3.67 -1.75 -3.97
C LEU A 91 3.09 -1.64 -2.57
N SER A 92 2.25 -0.63 -2.36
CA SER A 92 1.51 -0.42 -1.13
C SER A 92 0.03 -0.73 -1.35
N GLY A 93 -0.52 -1.72 -0.64
CA GLY A 93 -1.92 -2.12 -0.77
C GLY A 93 -2.14 -3.63 -0.63
N ILE A 94 -3.30 -4.16 -1.01
CA ILE A 94 -4.45 -3.45 -1.58
C ILE A 94 -5.36 -2.91 -0.47
N ASN A 95 -5.53 -1.59 -0.43
CA ASN A 95 -6.38 -0.94 0.57
C ASN A 95 -7.88 -1.16 0.28
N PRO A 96 -8.71 -1.56 1.27
CA PRO A 96 -10.16 -1.68 1.15
C PRO A 96 -10.84 -0.31 1.27
N GLY A 97 -10.76 0.46 0.20
CA GLY A 97 -11.37 1.78 0.08
C GLY A 97 -10.57 2.67 -0.86
N ALA A 98 -11.27 3.52 -1.62
CA ALA A 98 -10.59 4.43 -2.53
C ALA A 98 -9.78 5.51 -1.77
N ASN A 99 -8.54 5.73 -2.22
CA ASN A 99 -7.67 6.83 -1.79
C ASN A 99 -7.67 7.91 -2.88
N ILE A 100 -8.70 8.75 -2.86
CA ILE A 100 -8.97 9.79 -3.88
C ILE A 100 -9.12 11.17 -3.27
N GLY A 101 -8.85 12.20 -4.07
CA GLY A 101 -9.09 13.59 -3.68
C GLY A 101 -8.18 14.07 -2.54
N VAL A 102 -8.76 14.72 -1.53
CA VAL A 102 -8.01 15.18 -0.36
C VAL A 102 -7.58 14.04 0.58
N ASN A 103 -8.23 12.87 0.50
CA ASN A 103 -7.94 11.74 1.39
C ASN A 103 -6.54 11.15 1.17
N LEU A 104 -5.90 11.42 0.03
CA LEU A 104 -4.51 11.00 -0.20
C LEU A 104 -3.57 11.49 0.90
N LEU A 105 -3.81 12.69 1.46
CA LEU A 105 -2.96 13.28 2.51
C LEU A 105 -2.98 12.51 3.83
N TYR A 106 -4.05 11.74 4.07
CA TYR A 106 -4.25 10.97 5.29
C TYR A 106 -4.04 9.46 5.06
N SER A 107 -3.82 9.05 3.81
CA SER A 107 -3.68 7.65 3.44
C SER A 107 -2.29 7.12 3.79
N GLY A 108 -2.25 6.10 4.65
CA GLY A 108 -1.01 5.37 4.91
C GLY A 108 -0.57 4.58 3.67
N THR A 109 -1.51 4.03 2.90
CA THR A 109 -1.24 3.35 1.64
C THR A 109 -0.45 4.23 0.67
N VAL A 110 -0.93 5.46 0.44
CA VAL A 110 -0.30 6.44 -0.46
C VAL A 110 1.02 6.94 0.11
N SER A 111 1.08 7.15 1.42
CA SER A 111 2.30 7.63 2.10
C SER A 111 3.45 6.64 1.98
N ALA A 112 3.20 5.33 2.10
CA ALA A 112 4.22 4.31 1.88
C ALA A 112 4.77 4.32 0.44
N ALA A 113 3.90 4.44 -0.58
CA ALA A 113 4.36 4.55 -1.96
C ALA A 113 5.12 5.86 -2.21
N THR A 114 4.70 6.96 -1.58
CA THR A 114 5.38 8.26 -1.64
C THR A 114 6.76 8.19 -1.01
N GLU A 115 6.90 7.52 0.13
CA GLU A 115 8.17 7.26 0.79
C GLU A 115 9.12 6.47 -0.12
N GLY A 116 8.62 5.42 -0.76
CA GLY A 116 9.40 4.65 -1.73
C GLY A 116 9.93 5.50 -2.88
N ALA A 117 9.08 6.38 -3.44
CA ALA A 117 9.47 7.31 -4.48
C ALA A 117 10.54 8.31 -4.01
N PHE A 118 10.45 8.82 -2.78
CA PHE A 118 11.48 9.68 -2.18
C PHE A 118 12.82 8.97 -1.96
N LEU A 119 12.80 7.66 -1.73
CA LEU A 119 14.00 6.82 -1.66
C LEU A 119 14.54 6.44 -3.05
N GLY A 120 13.96 6.97 -4.13
CA GLY A 120 14.40 6.70 -5.50
C GLY A 120 13.90 5.38 -6.07
N VAL A 121 12.90 4.75 -5.45
CA VAL A 121 12.32 3.48 -5.90
C VAL A 121 10.97 3.72 -6.59
N ARG A 122 10.75 3.08 -7.75
CA ARG A 122 9.46 3.14 -8.45
C ARG A 122 8.37 2.55 -7.57
N SER A 123 7.31 3.33 -7.31
CA SER A 123 6.36 2.99 -6.26
C SER A 123 4.93 3.25 -6.68
N ALA A 124 4.02 2.36 -6.27
CA ALA A 124 2.58 2.51 -6.49
C ALA A 124 1.77 2.16 -5.24
N ALA A 125 0.76 2.98 -4.96
CA ALA A 125 -0.31 2.68 -4.02
C ALA A 125 -1.50 2.09 -4.78
N ILE A 126 -2.07 1.00 -4.28
CA ILE A 126 -3.16 0.27 -4.92
C ILE A 126 -4.34 0.18 -3.97
N SER A 127 -5.50 0.65 -4.41
CA SER A 127 -6.71 0.75 -3.62
C SER A 127 -7.90 0.18 -4.40
N LEU A 128 -8.74 -0.60 -3.74
CA LEU A 128 -9.99 -1.11 -4.27
C LEU A 128 -11.14 -0.26 -3.72
N ASN A 129 -12.04 0.25 -4.57
CA ASN A 129 -13.19 1.03 -4.14
C ASN A 129 -14.32 0.16 -3.55
N ALA A 130 -13.98 -0.68 -2.57
CA ALA A 130 -14.91 -1.50 -1.79
C ALA A 130 -14.51 -1.47 -0.31
N ARG A 131 -15.42 -0.98 0.54
CA ARG A 131 -15.26 -1.02 2.01
C ARG A 131 -15.93 -2.23 2.65
N LYS A 132 -16.96 -2.80 2.02
CA LYS A 132 -17.72 -3.95 2.54
C LYS A 132 -17.44 -5.16 1.65
N ASN A 133 -16.99 -6.26 2.27
CA ASN A 133 -16.68 -7.53 1.61
C ASN A 133 -15.85 -7.35 0.31
N PRO A 134 -14.67 -6.72 0.39
CA PRO A 134 -13.83 -6.48 -0.79
C PRO A 134 -13.39 -7.79 -1.45
N ASP A 135 -13.58 -7.89 -2.76
CA ASP A 135 -12.93 -8.91 -3.60
C ASP A 135 -11.67 -8.33 -4.24
N PHE A 136 -10.51 -8.70 -3.68
CA PHE A 136 -9.21 -8.23 -4.14
C PHE A 136 -8.70 -8.97 -5.38
N GLY A 137 -9.39 -10.00 -5.89
CA GLY A 137 -8.90 -10.89 -6.92
C GLY A 137 -8.45 -10.15 -8.19
N PHE A 138 -9.34 -9.35 -8.77
CA PHE A 138 -9.00 -8.56 -9.95
C PHE A 138 -7.92 -7.51 -9.66
N ALA A 139 -8.04 -6.78 -8.55
CA ALA A 139 -7.08 -5.74 -8.16
C ALA A 139 -5.66 -6.28 -7.99
N ALA A 140 -5.51 -7.46 -7.39
CA ALA A 140 -4.23 -8.15 -7.23
C ALA A 140 -3.64 -8.58 -8.57
N GLN A 141 -4.45 -9.14 -9.47
CA GLN A 141 -3.98 -9.50 -10.81
C GLN A 141 -3.58 -8.27 -11.63
N PHE A 142 -4.36 -7.19 -11.57
CA PHE A 142 -4.08 -5.94 -12.28
C PHE A 142 -2.79 -5.26 -11.79
N SER A 143 -2.33 -5.56 -10.58
CA SER A 143 -1.05 -5.06 -10.05
C SER A 143 0.16 -5.49 -10.89
N LYS A 144 0.07 -6.60 -11.64
CA LYS A 144 1.09 -7.01 -12.62
C LYS A 144 1.22 -6.03 -13.77
N GLU A 145 0.10 -5.52 -14.27
CA GLU A 145 0.07 -4.50 -15.33
C GLU A 145 0.61 -3.16 -14.82
N ILE A 146 0.38 -2.84 -13.54
CA ILE A 146 0.98 -1.66 -12.90
C ILE A 146 2.50 -1.78 -12.79
N ILE A 147 3.01 -2.94 -12.38
CA ILE A 147 4.45 -3.23 -12.38
C ILE A 147 5.03 -3.07 -13.78
N ARG A 148 4.41 -3.72 -14.77
CA ARG A 148 4.84 -3.65 -16.17
C ARG A 148 4.87 -2.21 -16.67
N PHE A 149 3.80 -1.45 -16.41
CA PHE A 149 3.73 -0.04 -16.77
C PHE A 149 4.85 0.76 -16.10
N MET A 150 5.14 0.60 -14.82
CA MET A 150 6.23 1.32 -14.14
C MET A 150 7.62 1.01 -14.71
N ILE A 151 7.83 -0.20 -15.22
CA ILE A 151 9.10 -0.62 -15.84
C ILE A 151 9.24 -0.05 -17.26
N GLU A 152 8.18 -0.19 -18.07
CA GLU A 152 8.18 0.23 -19.47
C GLU A 152 8.03 1.74 -19.63
N SER A 153 7.48 2.42 -18.63
CA SER A 153 7.31 3.86 -18.64
C SER A 153 8.60 4.60 -18.27
N GLY A 154 8.85 5.71 -18.96
CA GLY A 154 9.85 6.71 -18.57
C GLY A 154 9.33 7.63 -17.47
N LEU A 155 8.64 7.09 -16.44
CA LEU A 155 8.19 7.89 -15.31
C LEU A 155 9.39 8.63 -14.69
N ARG A 156 9.19 9.90 -14.35
CA ARG A 156 10.22 10.71 -13.71
C ARG A 156 10.53 10.13 -12.34
N ASP A 157 11.79 10.13 -11.96
CA ASP A 157 12.23 9.78 -10.61
C ASP A 157 11.46 10.61 -9.56
N GLY A 158 11.14 9.99 -8.42
CA GLY A 158 10.31 10.60 -7.39
C GLY A 158 8.81 10.60 -7.68
N THR A 159 8.34 9.98 -8.77
CA THR A 159 6.90 9.82 -9.03
C THR A 159 6.36 8.56 -8.35
N ALA A 160 5.37 8.74 -7.46
CA ALA A 160 4.54 7.65 -6.93
C ALA A 160 3.21 7.58 -7.69
N LEU A 161 2.81 6.38 -8.12
CA LEU A 161 1.49 6.17 -8.74
C LEU A 161 0.43 5.91 -7.67
N ASN A 162 -0.75 6.51 -7.81
CA ASN A 162 -1.92 6.18 -7.00
C ASN A 162 -2.99 5.54 -7.88
N VAL A 163 -3.26 4.26 -7.67
CA VAL A 163 -4.13 3.43 -8.51
C VAL A 163 -5.39 3.09 -7.72
N ASN A 164 -6.53 3.52 -8.24
CA ASN A 164 -7.85 3.22 -7.65
C ASN A 164 -8.65 2.36 -8.62
N ILE A 165 -9.08 1.19 -8.15
CA ILE A 165 -9.75 0.16 -8.95
C ILE A 165 -11.22 0.14 -8.53
N PRO A 166 -12.18 0.24 -9.47
CA PRO A 166 -13.60 0.15 -9.13
C PRO A 166 -13.93 -1.28 -8.67
N ALA A 167 -14.85 -1.40 -7.71
CA ALA A 167 -15.35 -2.68 -7.23
C ALA A 167 -16.44 -3.23 -8.16
N LEU A 168 -16.04 -3.51 -9.40
CA LEU A 168 -16.90 -4.04 -10.45
C LEU A 168 -16.31 -5.36 -10.97
N PRO A 169 -17.15 -6.26 -11.53
CA PRO A 169 -16.66 -7.39 -12.32
C PRO A 169 -15.69 -6.92 -13.42
N LYS A 170 -14.69 -7.73 -13.73
CA LYS A 170 -13.64 -7.39 -14.72
C LYS A 170 -14.25 -6.96 -16.06
N GLU A 171 -15.32 -7.62 -16.47
CA GLU A 171 -16.02 -7.42 -17.74
C GLU A 171 -16.72 -6.05 -17.82
N GLU A 172 -16.97 -5.41 -16.68
CA GLU A 172 -17.60 -4.09 -16.57
C GLU A 172 -16.57 -2.95 -16.44
N ILE A 173 -15.28 -3.27 -16.30
CA ILE A 173 -14.22 -2.26 -16.19
C ILE A 173 -13.89 -1.74 -17.59
N ALA A 174 -14.31 -0.49 -17.86
CA ALA A 174 -14.18 0.16 -19.17
C ALA A 174 -12.74 0.44 -19.63
N GLY A 175 -11.75 0.29 -18.75
CA GLY A 175 -10.33 0.48 -19.06
C GLY A 175 -9.59 1.32 -18.03
N VAL A 176 -8.45 1.86 -18.43
CA VAL A 176 -7.54 2.66 -17.59
C VAL A 176 -7.56 4.10 -18.06
N CYS A 177 -7.59 5.04 -17.12
CA CYS A 177 -7.54 6.48 -17.40
C CYS A 177 -6.51 7.15 -16.49
N PHE A 178 -5.61 7.95 -17.08
CA PHE A 178 -4.73 8.83 -16.30
C PHE A 178 -5.53 10.02 -15.79
N THR A 179 -5.43 10.27 -14.49
CA THR A 179 -6.19 11.32 -13.83
C THR A 179 -5.26 12.26 -13.07
N ARG A 180 -5.82 13.39 -12.63
CA ARG A 180 -5.20 14.30 -11.68
C ARG A 180 -5.92 14.17 -10.34
N GLN A 181 -5.21 14.45 -9.25
CA GLN A 181 -5.81 14.48 -7.92
C GLN A 181 -6.98 15.48 -7.89
N GLY A 182 -8.14 15.00 -7.46
CA GLY A 182 -9.31 15.85 -7.23
C GLY A 182 -9.10 16.75 -6.00
N THR A 183 -9.75 17.91 -5.98
CA THR A 183 -9.67 18.88 -4.87
C THR A 183 -10.99 19.01 -4.11
N SER A 184 -11.98 18.17 -4.44
CA SER A 184 -13.27 18.15 -3.77
C SER A 184 -13.11 17.80 -2.29
N ARG A 185 -13.77 18.55 -1.43
CA ARG A 185 -13.79 18.32 0.02
C ARG A 185 -14.94 17.36 0.35
N PHE A 186 -14.73 16.53 1.37
CA PHE A 186 -15.83 15.81 1.99
C PHE A 186 -16.56 16.76 2.93
N GLU A 187 -17.89 16.64 2.99
CA GLU A 187 -18.65 17.27 4.08
C GLU A 187 -18.44 16.44 5.35
N GLU A 188 -17.79 17.04 6.34
CA GLU A 188 -17.50 16.40 7.62
C GLU A 188 -18.54 16.83 8.65
N TYR A 189 -19.03 15.87 9.43
CA TYR A 189 -19.92 16.10 10.56
C TYR A 189 -19.39 15.37 11.79
N PHE A 190 -19.35 16.08 12.91
CA PHE A 190 -18.99 15.52 14.21
C PHE A 190 -20.26 15.31 15.03
N GLU A 191 -20.51 14.08 15.47
CA GLU A 191 -21.60 13.77 16.38
C GLU A 191 -21.11 13.93 17.83
N ARG A 192 -21.64 14.93 18.53
CA ARG A 192 -21.37 15.07 19.97
C ARG A 192 -22.07 13.95 20.73
N ARG A 193 -21.30 13.21 21.54
CA ARG A 193 -21.79 12.21 22.48
C ARG A 193 -21.29 12.52 23.88
N SER A 194 -21.98 11.98 24.90
CA SER A 194 -21.53 12.00 26.29
C SER A 194 -21.08 10.60 26.67
N ASP A 195 -19.92 10.49 27.30
CA ASP A 195 -19.50 9.25 27.92
C ASP A 195 -20.20 9.07 29.29
N PRO A 196 -20.10 7.90 29.95
CA PRO A 196 -20.78 7.65 31.22
C PRO A 196 -20.27 8.44 32.45
N ARG A 197 -19.21 9.26 32.34
CA ARG A 197 -18.61 10.03 33.44
C ARG A 197 -19.15 11.45 33.56
#